data_AF-A0A3Q3WA27-F1
#
_entry.id   AF-A0A3Q3WA27-F1
#
_cell.length_a   1.000
_cell.length_b   1.000
_cell.length_c   1.000
_cell.angle_alpha   90.00
_cell.angle_beta   90.00
_cell.angle_gamma   90.00
#
_symmetry.space_group_name_H-M   'P 1'
#
loop_
_entity.id
_entity.type
_entity.pdbx_description
1 polymer ?
#
loop_
_entity_poly.entity_id
_entity_poly.type
_entity_poly.pdbx_seq_one_letter_code
_entity_poly.pdbx_strand_id
1 'polypeptide(L)'
;MLCTQHKLKGPSEDELIAFAVLRRVYIERDEVKQIASILQRGDRIHLFRVGGLIFHAVGQLLPSQMANFHSPTAIFPVGYEATRIYWSTRLPNKRCRYRCRIGEDEGRPLFEVRVLEHGMEDVHFRDSTPEGIWDQVVQKVAKLRDESSMLKLFTENVKGEEMYGLTVHAVMRITESLPGVENCQSYQFRYGRHPLMELPLMINPTGCARSEPKVSTQCKRPHTLNSTSVSKAYQSTFTGELNTPYSKQFVHSKSSQYRRLKTEWKNNVYLARSRIQGLGLYAAKDLEKHTMVIEYIGTVIRNEVANRREKIYESQNRGIYMFRINNEQVIDATLTGGPARYVNHSCAPNCVAEVVTFDKEDKIIIISSRRIPKGEELTYDYQFDFEDDQHKIPCHCGAWNCRKWMN
;
A
#
# COMPACT_ATOMS: atom_id res chain seq x y z
N MET A 1 -28.71 -28.35 19.67
CA MET A 1 -28.75 -29.29 18.53
C MET A 1 -27.71 -28.84 17.52
N LEU A 2 -26.68 -29.65 17.26
CA LEU A 2 -25.57 -29.32 16.36
C LEU A 2 -25.90 -29.76 14.92
N CYS A 3 -25.45 -28.97 13.94
CA CYS A 3 -25.64 -29.18 12.49
C CYS A 3 -25.14 -30.57 12.02
N THR A 4 -25.96 -31.32 11.30
CA THR A 4 -25.68 -32.68 10.80
C THR A 4 -24.61 -32.77 9.71
N GLN A 5 -24.17 -31.62 9.17
CA GLN A 5 -23.12 -31.54 8.15
C GLN A 5 -21.72 -31.24 8.71
N HIS A 6 -21.61 -30.85 9.99
CA HIS A 6 -20.31 -30.66 10.64
C HIS A 6 -19.88 -31.96 11.31
N LYS A 7 -18.99 -32.71 10.63
CA LYS A 7 -18.24 -33.81 11.25
C LYS A 7 -17.44 -33.21 12.42
N LEU A 8 -17.74 -33.63 13.65
CA LEU A 8 -16.92 -33.31 14.82
C LEU A 8 -15.49 -33.72 14.48
N LYS A 9 -14.55 -32.77 14.48
CA LYS A 9 -13.12 -33.10 14.40
C LYS A 9 -12.84 -34.01 15.59
N GLY A 10 -12.51 -35.27 15.33
CA GLY A 10 -12.03 -36.19 16.37
C GLY A 10 -10.74 -35.64 17.00
N PRO A 11 -10.32 -36.20 18.14
CA PRO A 11 -9.07 -35.82 18.77
C PRO A 11 -7.94 -35.96 17.74
N SER A 12 -7.28 -34.84 17.44
CA SER A 12 -6.10 -34.85 16.58
C SER A 12 -4.92 -35.28 17.45
N GLU A 13 -4.10 -36.23 17.01
CA GLU A 13 -2.90 -36.62 17.79
C GLU A 13 -1.94 -35.43 18.02
N ASP A 14 -2.02 -34.40 17.17
CA ASP A 14 -1.29 -33.12 17.29
C ASP A 14 -2.04 -32.03 18.11
N GLU A 15 -3.08 -32.36 18.88
CA GLU A 15 -3.82 -31.38 19.67
C GLU A 15 -3.14 -31.11 21.02
N LEU A 16 -2.57 -29.91 21.17
CA LEU A 16 -1.96 -29.45 22.42
C LEU A 16 -3.03 -29.25 23.50
N ILE A 17 -3.05 -30.16 24.48
CA ILE A 17 -4.00 -30.18 25.61
C ILE A 17 -3.63 -29.17 26.71
N ALA A 18 -2.38 -28.71 26.75
CA ALA A 18 -1.87 -27.78 27.75
C ALA A 18 -0.76 -26.87 27.20
N PHE A 19 -0.74 -25.61 27.64
CA PHE A 19 0.31 -24.62 27.32
C PHE A 19 1.33 -24.44 28.45
N ALA A 20 1.29 -25.29 29.48
CA ALA A 20 2.21 -25.22 30.61
C ALA A 20 3.55 -25.85 30.22
N VAL A 21 4.64 -25.08 30.28
CA VAL A 21 6.00 -25.58 30.02
C VAL A 21 6.94 -25.13 31.12
N LEU A 22 7.70 -26.06 31.70
CA LEU A 22 8.61 -25.84 32.82
C LEU A 22 9.95 -25.19 32.44
N ARG A 23 10.12 -24.84 31.15
CA ARG A 23 11.33 -24.20 30.61
C ARG A 23 10.93 -23.05 29.71
N ARG A 24 11.84 -22.10 29.51
CA ARG A 24 11.67 -21.06 28.49
C ARG A 24 11.64 -21.76 27.12
N VAL A 25 10.52 -21.64 26.42
CA VAL A 25 10.36 -22.13 25.06
C VAL A 25 10.13 -20.93 24.16
N TYR A 26 10.88 -20.89 23.06
CA TYR A 26 10.63 -19.93 22.00
C TYR A 26 9.45 -20.45 21.16
N ILE A 27 8.38 -19.67 21.10
CA ILE A 27 7.26 -19.94 20.21
C ILE A 27 7.34 -18.90 19.10
N GLU A 28 7.72 -19.33 17.90
CA GLU A 28 7.62 -18.49 16.72
C GLU A 28 6.14 -18.30 16.41
N ARG A 29 5.62 -17.09 16.67
CA ARG A 29 4.25 -16.72 16.33
C ARG A 29 4.27 -15.80 15.14
N ASP A 30 3.78 -16.28 14.02
CA ASP A 30 3.42 -15.41 12.90
C ASP A 30 2.12 -14.69 13.23
N GLU A 31 2.21 -13.67 14.09
CA GLU A 31 1.06 -12.89 14.58
C GLU A 31 0.25 -12.30 13.43
N VAL A 32 0.93 -11.90 12.34
CA VAL A 32 0.30 -11.28 11.19
C VAL A 32 -0.57 -12.28 10.43
N LYS A 33 -0.06 -13.50 10.15
CA LYS A 33 -0.87 -14.57 9.55
C LYS A 33 -2.04 -14.96 10.45
N GLN A 34 -1.84 -14.98 11.76
CA GLN A 34 -2.91 -15.32 12.71
C GLN A 34 -4.03 -14.28 12.69
N ILE A 35 -3.70 -12.99 12.75
CA ILE A 35 -4.68 -11.89 12.68
C ILE A 35 -5.41 -11.92 11.34
N ALA A 36 -4.69 -12.09 10.22
CA ALA A 36 -5.28 -12.20 8.88
C ALA A 36 -6.28 -13.37 8.79
N SER A 37 -5.91 -14.54 9.32
CA SER A 37 -6.80 -15.71 9.36
C SER A 37 -8.07 -15.46 10.18
N ILE A 38 -8.02 -14.61 11.21
CA ILE A 38 -9.20 -14.29 12.03
C ILE A 38 -10.14 -13.35 11.28
N LEU A 39 -9.60 -12.34 10.58
CA LEU A 39 -10.40 -11.40 9.78
C LEU A 39 -11.15 -12.09 8.63
N GLN A 40 -10.56 -13.12 8.03
CA GLN A 40 -11.16 -13.85 6.91
C GLN A 40 -12.28 -14.82 7.34
N ARG A 41 -12.41 -15.12 8.63
CA ARG A 41 -13.47 -16.02 9.17
C ARG A 41 -14.74 -15.21 9.40
N GLY A 42 -15.44 -14.88 8.32
CA GLY A 42 -16.58 -13.95 8.27
C GLY A 42 -17.82 -14.22 9.13
N ASP A 43 -17.85 -15.25 9.98
CA ASP A 43 -19.07 -15.70 10.68
C ASP A 43 -19.03 -15.59 12.22
N ARG A 44 -17.95 -15.11 12.84
CA ARG A 44 -17.86 -15.05 14.32
C ARG A 44 -17.98 -13.64 14.88
N ILE A 45 -18.95 -13.47 15.78
CA ILE A 45 -19.33 -12.24 16.51
C ILE A 45 -18.21 -11.72 17.46
N HIS A 46 -17.03 -12.35 17.53
CA HIS A 46 -15.93 -11.88 18.38
C HIS A 46 -14.59 -12.03 17.64
N LEU A 47 -14.14 -10.98 16.95
CA LEU A 47 -12.86 -10.93 16.26
C LEU A 47 -11.74 -10.76 17.30
N PHE A 48 -11.33 -11.86 17.92
CA PHE A 48 -10.21 -12.00 18.87
C PHE A 48 -10.20 -11.16 20.16
N ARG A 49 -9.46 -11.67 21.14
CA ARG A 49 -9.31 -11.08 22.48
C ARG A 49 -7.83 -10.85 22.78
N VAL A 50 -7.50 -9.65 23.23
CA VAL A 50 -6.16 -9.27 23.71
C VAL A 50 -6.28 -8.77 25.14
N GLY A 51 -5.94 -9.63 26.10
CA GLY A 51 -6.05 -9.34 27.52
C GLY A 51 -7.48 -8.94 27.93
N GLY A 52 -7.65 -7.68 28.33
CA GLY A 52 -8.94 -7.09 28.69
C GLY A 52 -9.76 -6.53 27.51
N LEU A 53 -9.25 -6.56 26.28
CA LEU A 53 -9.95 -6.09 25.09
C LEU A 53 -10.53 -7.26 24.30
N ILE A 54 -11.78 -7.16 23.89
CA ILE A 54 -12.43 -8.05 22.91
C ILE A 54 -12.75 -7.17 21.70
N PHE A 55 -12.13 -7.46 20.56
CA PHE A 55 -12.38 -6.72 19.34
C PHE A 55 -13.57 -7.36 18.58
N HIS A 56 -14.45 -6.54 17.99
CA HIS A 56 -15.67 -7.02 17.32
C HIS A 56 -15.72 -6.62 15.86
N ALA A 57 -15.43 -5.36 15.54
CA ALA A 57 -15.47 -4.84 14.18
C ALA A 57 -14.45 -3.73 13.97
N VAL A 58 -13.81 -3.72 12.80
CA VAL A 58 -12.86 -2.66 12.43
C VAL A 58 -13.58 -1.37 12.00
N GLY A 59 -14.76 -1.48 11.38
CA GLY A 59 -15.43 -0.35 10.74
C GLY A 59 -14.84 0.00 9.37
N GLN A 60 -15.10 1.21 8.91
CA GLN A 60 -14.59 1.73 7.64
C GLN A 60 -14.31 3.23 7.75
N LEU A 61 -13.48 3.75 6.85
CA LEU A 61 -13.17 5.16 6.80
C LEU A 61 -13.32 5.68 5.37
N LEU A 62 -14.24 6.62 5.15
CA LEU A 62 -14.51 7.19 3.84
C LEU A 62 -13.48 8.28 3.49
N PRO A 63 -13.25 8.57 2.20
CA PRO A 63 -12.31 9.61 1.78
C PRO A 63 -12.58 11.00 2.38
N SER A 64 -13.85 11.38 2.55
CA SER A 64 -14.26 12.64 3.18
C SER A 64 -13.92 12.71 4.67
N GLN A 65 -13.83 11.56 5.34
CA GLN A 65 -13.59 11.44 6.78
C GLN A 65 -12.08 11.44 7.12
N MET A 66 -11.21 11.11 6.18
CA MET A 66 -9.76 10.97 6.42
C MET A 66 -9.06 12.24 6.91
N ALA A 67 -9.67 13.41 6.77
CA ALA A 67 -9.15 14.66 7.31
C ALA A 67 -9.34 14.78 8.83
N ASN A 68 -10.42 14.20 9.39
CA ASN A 68 -10.88 14.49 10.76
C ASN A 68 -10.95 13.26 11.68
N PHE A 69 -10.87 12.04 11.15
CA PHE A 69 -11.15 10.80 11.89
C PHE A 69 -9.86 10.08 12.30
N HIS A 70 -8.91 10.82 12.85
CA HIS A 70 -7.68 10.29 13.42
C HIS A 70 -7.04 11.31 14.37
N SER A 71 -6.20 10.80 15.27
CA SER A 71 -5.24 11.56 16.06
C SER A 71 -3.82 11.23 15.56
N PRO A 72 -2.75 11.78 16.18
CA PRO A 72 -1.39 11.33 15.88
C PRO A 72 -1.14 9.84 16.21
N THR A 73 -1.93 9.25 17.09
CA THR A 73 -1.70 7.91 17.67
C THR A 73 -2.73 6.85 17.30
N ALA A 74 -3.93 7.25 16.84
CA ALA A 74 -5.00 6.33 16.49
C ALA A 74 -5.82 6.79 15.28
N ILE A 75 -6.35 5.82 14.53
CA ILE A 75 -7.35 6.03 13.45
C ILE A 75 -8.73 5.70 14.04
N PHE A 76 -9.77 6.44 13.62
CA PHE A 76 -11.15 6.31 14.14
C PHE A 76 -12.13 5.86 13.04
N PRO A 77 -12.15 4.58 12.64
CA PRO A 77 -13.08 4.13 11.60
C PRO A 77 -14.53 4.16 12.10
N VAL A 78 -15.44 4.66 11.26
CA VAL A 78 -16.88 4.63 11.53
C VAL A 78 -17.36 3.18 11.48
N GLY A 79 -18.12 2.77 12.49
CA GLY A 79 -18.54 1.38 12.69
C GLY A 79 -17.51 0.52 13.42
N TYR A 80 -16.41 1.09 13.92
CA TYR A 80 -15.50 0.40 14.83
C TYR A 80 -16.27 -0.06 16.08
N GLU A 81 -15.98 -1.28 16.52
CA GLU A 81 -16.59 -1.84 17.72
C GLU A 81 -15.62 -2.73 18.50
N ALA A 82 -15.51 -2.47 19.80
CA ALA A 82 -14.75 -3.29 20.74
C ALA A 82 -15.44 -3.35 22.10
N THR A 83 -15.00 -4.26 22.97
CA THR A 83 -15.43 -4.33 24.36
C THR A 83 -14.23 -4.38 25.28
N ARG A 84 -14.16 -3.41 26.17
CA ARG A 84 -13.14 -3.31 27.21
C ARG A 84 -13.69 -3.88 28.50
N ILE A 85 -12.99 -4.86 29.08
CA ILE A 85 -13.26 -5.36 30.41
C ILE A 85 -12.50 -4.47 31.40
N TYR A 86 -13.25 -3.71 32.20
CA TYR A 86 -12.69 -2.77 33.17
C TYR A 86 -13.51 -2.75 34.47
N TRP A 87 -13.06 -2.00 35.46
CA TRP A 87 -13.71 -1.90 36.77
C TRP A 87 -15.10 -1.27 36.67
N SER A 88 -16.07 -1.83 37.40
CA SER A 88 -17.42 -1.28 37.49
C SER A 88 -17.41 0.08 38.17
N THR A 89 -18.23 1.01 37.67
CA THR A 89 -18.47 2.31 38.32
C THR A 89 -19.51 2.22 39.43
N ARG A 90 -20.13 1.05 39.64
CA ARG A 90 -21.23 0.85 40.59
C ARG A 90 -20.86 -0.10 41.73
N LEU A 91 -20.05 -1.12 41.44
CA LEU A 91 -19.71 -2.18 42.39
C LEU A 91 -18.19 -2.23 42.65
N PRO A 92 -17.74 -2.09 43.91
CA PRO A 92 -16.32 -2.18 44.23
C PRO A 92 -15.80 -3.58 43.94
N ASN A 93 -14.54 -3.65 43.49
CA ASN A 93 -13.84 -4.90 43.16
C ASN A 93 -14.55 -5.80 42.11
N LYS A 94 -15.51 -5.28 41.35
CA LYS A 94 -16.13 -5.98 40.22
C LYS A 94 -15.67 -5.37 38.91
N ARG A 95 -15.58 -6.21 37.88
CA ARG A 95 -15.32 -5.79 36.51
C ARG A 95 -16.56 -6.01 35.67
N CYS A 96 -16.86 -5.07 34.79
CA CYS A 96 -17.94 -5.17 33.81
C CYS A 96 -17.41 -4.91 32.40
N ARG A 97 -18.30 -4.93 31.41
CA ARG A 97 -17.96 -4.79 30.00
C ARG A 97 -18.36 -3.42 29.51
N TYR A 98 -17.43 -2.72 28.88
CA TYR A 98 -17.63 -1.41 28.26
C TYR A 98 -17.59 -1.60 26.75
N ARG A 99 -18.76 -1.61 26.10
CA ARG A 99 -18.88 -1.77 24.65
C ARG A 99 -18.67 -0.41 23.99
N CYS A 100 -17.52 -0.27 23.34
CA CYS A 100 -17.01 0.95 22.73
C CYS A 100 -17.36 0.95 21.24
N ARG A 101 -17.93 2.04 20.74
CA ARG A 101 -18.28 2.26 19.33
C ARG A 101 -17.80 3.62 18.85
N ILE A 102 -17.48 3.70 17.57
CA ILE A 102 -17.17 4.94 16.87
C ILE A 102 -18.20 5.15 15.77
N GLY A 103 -18.94 6.25 15.86
CA GLY A 103 -19.88 6.73 14.86
C GLY A 103 -19.41 8.04 14.24
N GLU A 104 -20.33 8.69 13.55
CA GLU A 104 -20.15 10.01 12.95
C GLU A 104 -21.32 10.90 13.34
N ASP A 105 -21.02 12.16 13.64
CA ASP A 105 -21.99 13.22 13.87
C ASP A 105 -21.46 14.50 13.20
N GLU A 106 -22.23 15.08 12.28
CA GLU A 106 -21.87 16.33 11.56
C GLU A 106 -20.43 16.34 10.97
N GLY A 107 -20.00 15.22 10.38
CA GLY A 107 -18.67 15.10 9.74
C GLY A 107 -17.49 14.97 10.73
N ARG A 108 -17.77 14.67 12.00
CA ARG A 108 -16.78 14.45 13.06
C ARG A 108 -16.98 13.09 13.75
N PRO A 109 -15.91 12.52 14.34
CA PRO A 109 -16.05 11.27 15.07
C PRO A 109 -16.92 11.45 16.31
N LEU A 110 -17.88 10.54 16.49
CA LEU A 110 -18.69 10.42 17.70
C LEU A 110 -18.28 9.15 18.44
N PHE A 111 -17.82 9.29 19.68
CA PHE A 111 -17.44 8.16 20.52
C PHE A 111 -18.61 7.77 21.40
N GLU A 112 -18.92 6.48 21.48
CA GLU A 112 -19.97 5.95 22.35
C GLU A 112 -19.45 4.78 23.20
N VAL A 113 -19.84 4.75 24.48
CA VAL A 113 -19.59 3.61 25.37
C VAL A 113 -20.88 3.18 26.05
N ARG A 114 -21.26 1.92 25.86
CA ARG A 114 -22.35 1.26 26.58
C ARG A 114 -21.79 0.35 27.66
N VAL A 115 -22.13 0.62 28.92
CA VAL A 115 -21.74 -0.20 30.06
C VAL A 115 -22.72 -1.35 30.20
N LEU A 116 -22.21 -2.57 30.05
CA LEU A 116 -22.96 -3.82 30.15
C LEU A 116 -22.59 -4.51 31.47
N GLU A 117 -23.49 -4.44 32.44
CA GLU A 117 -23.35 -5.04 33.76
C GLU A 117 -24.57 -5.90 34.07
N HIS A 118 -24.36 -7.17 34.41
CA HIS A 118 -25.44 -8.13 34.56
C HIS A 118 -26.37 -7.74 35.70
N GLY A 119 -27.68 -7.66 35.43
CA GLY A 119 -28.69 -7.26 36.40
C GLY A 119 -28.82 -5.76 36.63
N MET A 120 -28.09 -4.92 35.88
CA MET A 120 -28.18 -3.46 35.95
C MET A 120 -28.62 -2.89 34.60
N GLU A 121 -29.25 -1.72 34.63
CA GLU A 121 -29.56 -0.98 33.40
C GLU A 121 -28.28 -0.44 32.75
N ASP A 122 -28.26 -0.49 31.42
CA ASP A 122 -27.11 -0.09 30.63
C ASP A 122 -26.93 1.43 30.65
N VAL A 123 -25.72 1.86 31.04
CA VAL A 123 -25.33 3.28 31.01
C VAL A 123 -24.71 3.59 29.65
N HIS A 124 -25.07 4.73 29.09
CA HIS A 124 -24.56 5.19 27.80
C HIS A 124 -23.78 6.48 28.01
N PHE A 125 -22.54 6.50 27.49
CA PHE A 125 -21.71 7.70 27.40
C PHE A 125 -21.51 8.05 25.94
N ARG A 126 -21.50 9.35 25.64
CA ARG A 126 -21.23 9.90 24.32
C ARG A 126 -20.37 11.13 24.44
N ASP A 127 -19.39 11.26 23.58
CA ASP A 127 -18.52 12.44 23.52
C ASP A 127 -17.89 12.58 22.12
N SER A 128 -17.36 13.77 21.84
CA SER A 128 -16.52 14.06 20.67
C SER A 128 -15.11 13.48 20.76
N THR A 129 -14.66 13.06 21.96
CA THR A 129 -13.34 12.50 22.20
C THR A 129 -13.40 11.23 23.07
N PRO A 130 -12.48 10.25 22.89
CA PRO A 130 -12.48 9.07 23.73
C PRO A 130 -12.06 9.39 25.18
N GLU A 131 -11.19 10.39 25.38
CA GLU A 131 -10.80 10.91 26.70
C GLU A 131 -12.01 11.45 27.48
N GLY A 132 -12.88 12.25 26.85
CA GLY A 132 -14.05 12.82 27.52
C GLY A 132 -14.98 11.78 28.16
N ILE A 133 -15.09 10.60 27.56
CA ILE A 133 -15.84 9.47 28.13
C ILE A 133 -15.05 8.78 29.24
N TRP A 134 -13.80 8.41 28.97
CA TRP A 134 -13.03 7.58 29.89
C TRP A 134 -12.58 8.31 31.14
N ASP A 135 -12.40 9.64 31.09
CA ASP A 135 -12.17 10.46 32.28
C ASP A 135 -13.34 10.36 33.25
N GLN A 136 -14.59 10.44 32.76
CA GLN A 136 -15.78 10.28 33.60
C GLN A 136 -15.87 8.89 34.23
N VAL A 137 -15.58 7.84 33.46
CA VAL A 137 -15.61 6.45 33.96
C VAL A 137 -14.53 6.24 35.02
N VAL A 138 -13.30 6.64 34.71
CA VAL A 138 -12.13 6.41 35.57
C VAL A 138 -12.22 7.22 36.86
N GLN A 139 -12.70 8.46 36.82
CA GLN A 139 -12.95 9.26 38.01
C GLN A 139 -14.03 8.64 38.91
N LYS A 140 -15.13 8.12 38.34
CA LYS A 140 -16.15 7.38 39.10
C LYS A 140 -15.58 6.13 39.77
N VAL A 141 -14.75 5.37 39.07
CA VAL A 141 -14.07 4.19 39.65
C VAL A 141 -13.09 4.60 40.76
N ALA A 142 -12.34 5.69 40.57
CA ALA A 142 -11.40 6.19 41.57
C ALA A 142 -12.14 6.60 42.85
N LYS A 143 -13.21 7.38 42.74
CA LYS A 143 -14.07 7.77 43.86
C LYS A 143 -14.64 6.55 44.60
N LEU A 144 -15.17 5.58 43.86
CA LEU A 144 -15.73 4.35 44.45
C LEU A 144 -14.67 3.54 45.23
N ARG A 145 -13.44 3.51 44.73
CA ARG A 145 -12.31 2.85 45.42
C ARG A 145 -11.90 3.58 46.68
N ASP A 146 -11.84 4.90 46.64
CA ASP A 146 -11.51 5.72 47.81
C ASP A 146 -12.57 5.52 48.92
N GLU A 147 -13.86 5.55 48.55
CA GLU A 147 -14.98 5.30 49.48
C GLU A 147 -14.97 3.86 50.04
N SER A 148 -14.48 2.90 49.25
CA SER A 148 -14.41 1.48 49.65
C SER A 148 -13.07 1.11 50.30
N SER A 149 -12.21 2.07 50.63
CA SER A 149 -10.87 1.85 51.20
C SER A 149 -10.00 0.87 50.37
N MET A 150 -10.12 0.92 49.05
CA MET A 150 -9.34 0.11 48.11
C MET A 150 -8.05 0.83 47.69
N LEU A 151 -7.15 0.10 47.01
CA LEU A 151 -5.95 0.68 46.44
C LEU A 151 -6.28 1.80 45.44
N LYS A 152 -5.63 2.96 45.65
CA LYS A 152 -5.75 4.15 44.81
C LYS A 152 -5.50 3.81 43.35
N LEU A 153 -6.38 4.30 42.48
CA LEU A 153 -6.24 4.20 41.04
C LEU A 153 -5.56 5.46 40.50
N PHE A 154 -4.45 5.29 39.76
CA PHE A 154 -3.78 6.40 39.09
C PHE A 154 -4.45 6.67 37.75
N THR A 155 -5.36 7.65 37.74
CA THR A 155 -6.24 7.96 36.61
C THR A 155 -5.48 8.59 35.43
N GLU A 156 -4.43 9.37 35.70
CA GLU A 156 -3.64 10.13 34.71
C GLU A 156 -2.97 9.26 33.64
N ASN A 157 -2.73 7.97 33.94
CA ASN A 157 -2.08 7.03 33.04
C ASN A 157 -3.08 6.34 32.09
N VAL A 158 -4.39 6.51 32.28
CA VAL A 158 -5.40 5.88 31.44
C VAL A 158 -5.74 6.79 30.27
N LYS A 159 -5.39 6.37 29.05
CA LYS A 159 -5.74 7.12 27.82
C LYS A 159 -7.02 6.56 27.20
N GLY A 160 -7.89 7.44 26.71
CA GLY A 160 -9.18 7.06 26.13
C GLY A 160 -9.00 6.17 24.90
N GLU A 161 -8.09 6.52 24.00
CA GLU A 161 -7.76 5.71 22.83
C GLU A 161 -7.29 4.29 23.19
N GLU A 162 -6.49 4.16 24.25
CA GLU A 162 -6.06 2.87 24.77
C GLU A 162 -7.24 2.08 25.29
N MET A 163 -8.17 2.73 26.00
CA MET A 163 -9.34 2.05 26.53
C MET A 163 -10.29 1.55 25.43
N TYR A 164 -10.41 2.28 24.31
CA TYR A 164 -11.04 1.78 23.09
C TYR A 164 -10.27 0.62 22.44
N GLY A 165 -8.97 0.50 22.72
CA GLY A 165 -8.11 -0.54 22.17
C GLY A 165 -7.48 -0.17 20.83
N LEU A 166 -7.58 1.10 20.42
CA LEU A 166 -7.10 1.58 19.13
C LEU A 166 -5.58 1.54 19.02
N THR A 167 -4.88 1.62 20.16
CA THR A 167 -3.42 1.55 20.26
C THR A 167 -2.89 0.13 20.51
N VAL A 168 -3.77 -0.89 20.58
CA VAL A 168 -3.34 -2.29 20.70
C VAL A 168 -2.72 -2.73 19.38
N HIS A 169 -1.52 -3.32 19.42
CA HIS A 169 -0.75 -3.70 18.22
C HIS A 169 -1.54 -4.47 17.18
N ALA A 170 -2.34 -5.45 17.60
CA ALA A 170 -3.19 -6.21 16.68
C ALA A 170 -4.27 -5.33 16.01
N VAL A 171 -4.88 -4.40 16.74
CA VAL A 171 -5.89 -3.47 16.22
C VAL A 171 -5.25 -2.45 15.29
N MET A 172 -4.11 -1.86 15.67
CA MET A 172 -3.36 -0.91 14.83
C MET A 172 -3.00 -1.51 13.47
N ARG A 173 -2.50 -2.75 13.43
CA ARG A 173 -2.19 -3.43 12.15
C ARG A 173 -3.41 -3.56 11.25
N ILE A 174 -4.59 -3.77 11.84
CA ILE A 174 -5.85 -3.91 11.10
C ILE A 174 -6.30 -2.54 10.60
N THR A 175 -6.33 -1.52 11.46
CA THR A 175 -6.76 -0.16 11.08
C THR A 175 -5.82 0.49 10.08
N GLU A 176 -4.51 0.32 10.21
CA GLU A 176 -3.51 0.79 9.23
C GLU A 176 -3.57 0.04 7.90
N SER A 177 -4.24 -1.11 7.84
CA SER A 177 -4.47 -1.86 6.60
C SER A 177 -5.80 -1.51 5.92
N LEU A 178 -6.62 -0.63 6.51
CA LEU A 178 -7.85 -0.15 5.88
C LEU A 178 -7.54 0.61 4.57
N PRO A 179 -8.42 0.55 3.57
CA PRO A 179 -8.20 1.27 2.32
C PRO A 179 -8.21 2.80 2.51
N GLY A 180 -7.17 3.49 2.03
CA GLY A 180 -7.15 4.95 1.93
C GLY A 180 -6.63 5.69 3.16
N VAL A 181 -6.37 4.99 4.28
CA VAL A 181 -5.90 5.62 5.54
C VAL A 181 -4.57 6.34 5.40
N GLU A 182 -3.82 6.09 4.33
CA GLU A 182 -2.66 6.90 3.95
C GLU A 182 -2.91 8.41 3.84
N ASN A 183 -4.17 8.84 3.68
CA ASN A 183 -4.55 10.25 3.57
C ASN A 183 -4.81 10.89 4.94
N CYS A 184 -4.69 10.15 6.04
CA CYS A 184 -4.73 10.67 7.41
C CYS A 184 -3.43 11.43 7.71
N GLN A 185 -3.36 12.70 7.31
CA GLN A 185 -2.11 13.47 7.22
C GLN A 185 -1.36 13.63 8.57
N SER A 186 -2.08 13.66 9.69
CA SER A 186 -1.47 13.83 11.03
C SER A 186 -1.27 12.52 11.78
N TYR A 187 -1.70 11.38 11.23
CA TYR A 187 -1.52 10.07 11.85
C TYR A 187 -0.11 9.52 11.61
N GLN A 188 0.54 8.99 12.65
CA GLN A 188 1.86 8.37 12.56
C GLN A 188 1.77 6.85 12.42
N PHE A 189 2.01 6.35 11.20
CA PHE A 189 2.03 4.93 10.90
C PHE A 189 3.15 4.19 11.63
N ARG A 190 2.83 3.02 12.20
CA ARG A 190 3.80 2.13 12.85
C ARG A 190 4.11 0.88 12.02
N TYR A 191 3.12 0.37 11.29
CA TYR A 191 3.22 -0.87 10.50
C TYR A 191 2.97 -0.67 9.01
N GLY A 192 2.06 0.23 8.66
CA GLY A 192 1.52 0.39 7.33
C GLY A 192 0.59 -0.73 6.89
N ARG A 193 0.17 -0.68 5.62
CA ARG A 193 -0.73 -1.66 5.02
C ARG A 193 -0.03 -3.00 4.80
N HIS A 194 -0.63 -4.08 5.30
CA HIS A 194 -0.07 -5.43 5.15
C HIS A 194 -0.83 -6.26 4.08
N PRO A 195 -0.15 -6.92 3.12
CA PRO A 195 -0.81 -7.66 2.04
C PRO A 195 -1.75 -8.79 2.48
N LEU A 196 -1.47 -9.44 3.62
CA LEU A 196 -2.33 -10.50 4.17
C LEU A 196 -3.64 -9.97 4.78
N MET A 197 -3.75 -8.66 5.02
CA MET A 197 -4.94 -8.03 5.61
C MET A 197 -5.87 -7.54 4.50
N GLU A 198 -6.48 -8.48 3.77
CA GLU A 198 -7.53 -8.18 2.81
C GLU A 198 -8.85 -7.90 3.54
N LEU A 199 -9.05 -6.63 3.89
CA LEU A 199 -10.29 -6.15 4.50
C LEU A 199 -11.35 -5.87 3.42
N PRO A 200 -12.65 -6.03 3.74
CA PRO A 200 -13.72 -5.70 2.80
C PRO A 200 -13.61 -4.24 2.34
N LEU A 201 -13.97 -4.01 1.07
CA LEU A 201 -13.98 -2.67 0.51
C LEU A 201 -14.99 -1.80 1.26
N MET A 202 -14.69 -0.50 1.35
CA MET A 202 -15.63 0.48 1.90
C MET A 202 -16.96 0.43 1.14
N ILE A 203 -18.05 0.36 1.90
CA ILE A 203 -19.40 0.39 1.37
C ILE A 203 -19.73 1.85 1.11
N ASN A 204 -20.07 2.15 -0.15
CA ASN A 204 -20.52 3.48 -0.53
C ASN A 204 -21.86 3.81 0.18
N PRO A 205 -21.94 4.89 0.98
CA PRO A 205 -23.16 5.28 1.69
C PRO A 205 -24.36 5.52 0.77
N THR A 206 -24.15 6.12 -0.41
CA THR A 206 -25.23 6.34 -1.38
C THR A 206 -25.55 5.11 -2.22
N GLY A 207 -24.76 4.04 -2.10
CA GLY A 207 -24.89 2.83 -2.92
C GLY A 207 -24.57 3.05 -4.41
N CYS A 208 -24.22 4.28 -4.83
CA CYS A 208 -23.94 4.64 -6.21
C CYS A 208 -22.73 5.57 -6.30
N ALA A 209 -21.67 5.16 -7.00
CA ALA A 209 -20.46 5.97 -7.13
C ALA A 209 -20.68 7.29 -7.89
N ARG A 210 -21.79 7.44 -8.63
CA ARG A 210 -22.10 8.67 -9.39
C ARG A 210 -22.79 9.75 -8.56
N SER A 211 -23.47 9.38 -7.48
CA SER A 211 -24.14 10.34 -6.58
C SER A 211 -23.18 10.96 -5.56
N GLU A 212 -22.00 10.37 -5.39
CA GLU A 212 -20.98 10.91 -4.50
C GLU A 212 -20.39 12.21 -5.08
N PRO A 213 -20.18 13.25 -4.24
CA PRO A 213 -19.47 14.43 -4.68
C PRO A 213 -18.07 14.03 -5.17
N LYS A 214 -17.65 14.58 -6.31
CA LYS A 214 -16.31 14.35 -6.87
C LYS A 214 -15.27 14.92 -5.90
N VAL A 215 -14.79 14.09 -4.98
CA VAL A 215 -13.76 14.49 -4.03
C VAL A 215 -12.49 14.80 -4.82
N SER A 216 -12.02 16.04 -4.72
CA SER A 216 -10.74 16.46 -5.31
C SER A 216 -9.63 15.67 -4.64
N THR A 217 -9.20 14.59 -5.29
CA THR A 217 -8.09 13.76 -4.84
C THR A 217 -6.78 14.46 -5.19
N GLN A 218 -6.46 15.54 -4.48
CA GLN A 218 -5.07 15.96 -4.31
C GLN A 218 -4.38 15.00 -3.33
N CYS A 219 -4.18 13.73 -3.73
CA CYS A 219 -3.10 12.93 -3.14
C CYS A 219 -2.73 11.75 -4.04
N LYS A 220 -1.41 11.61 -4.23
CA LYS A 220 -0.75 10.47 -4.87
C LYS A 220 -1.13 9.20 -4.08
N ARG A 221 -1.89 8.30 -4.70
CA ARG A 221 -2.13 6.95 -4.14
C ARG A 221 -0.77 6.30 -3.77
N PRO A 222 -0.52 5.94 -2.50
CA PRO A 222 0.59 5.08 -2.14
C PRO A 222 0.33 3.69 -2.70
N HIS A 223 1.38 3.11 -3.26
CA HIS A 223 1.32 1.75 -3.78
C HIS A 223 1.43 0.75 -2.65
N THR A 224 0.44 -0.13 -2.58
CA THR A 224 0.65 -1.48 -2.09
C THR A 224 1.57 -2.23 -3.04
N LEU A 225 2.73 -2.61 -2.52
CA LEU A 225 3.53 -3.71 -3.03
C LEU A 225 2.77 -5.01 -2.74
N ASN A 226 2.06 -5.55 -3.74
CA ASN A 226 1.66 -6.94 -3.70
C ASN A 226 2.82 -7.77 -4.26
N SER A 227 3.72 -8.16 -3.36
CA SER A 227 4.65 -9.26 -3.57
C SER A 227 3.94 -10.57 -3.24
N THR A 228 3.45 -11.28 -4.25
CA THR A 228 3.15 -12.71 -4.15
C THR A 228 4.18 -13.47 -4.98
N SER A 229 5.32 -13.75 -4.36
CA SER A 229 6.30 -14.69 -4.87
C SER A 229 6.20 -15.97 -4.06
N VAL A 230 5.43 -16.95 -4.55
CA VAL A 230 5.65 -18.34 -4.19
C VAL A 230 6.78 -18.84 -5.08
N SER A 231 8.01 -18.75 -4.57
CA SER A 231 9.15 -19.40 -5.20
C SER A 231 9.19 -20.85 -4.75
N LYS A 232 8.78 -21.79 -5.61
CA LYS A 232 9.30 -23.15 -5.51
C LYS A 232 10.66 -23.17 -6.20
N ALA A 233 11.65 -23.53 -5.41
CA ALA A 233 13.02 -23.79 -5.83
C ALA A 233 13.07 -24.86 -6.93
N TYR A 234 13.96 -24.66 -7.90
CA TYR A 234 14.79 -25.74 -8.41
C TYR A 234 16.22 -25.44 -8.02
N GLN A 235 16.75 -26.29 -7.16
CA GLN A 235 18.13 -26.25 -6.71
C GLN A 235 19.06 -26.63 -7.85
N SER A 236 20.10 -25.83 -7.95
CA SER A 236 21.39 -26.14 -8.54
C SER A 236 21.93 -27.48 -8.01
N THR A 237 22.39 -28.30 -8.93
CA THR A 237 23.51 -29.23 -8.71
C THR A 237 24.36 -29.25 -9.98
N PHE A 238 25.52 -28.60 -9.96
CA PHE A 238 26.79 -29.30 -10.15
C PHE A 238 27.99 -28.43 -9.78
N THR A 239 28.95 -29.10 -9.19
CA THR A 239 30.15 -28.68 -8.48
C THR A 239 31.32 -28.29 -9.39
N GLY A 240 32.16 -27.39 -8.88
CA GLY A 240 33.61 -27.59 -8.74
C GLY A 240 34.48 -27.76 -10.00
N GLU A 241 35.30 -26.73 -10.25
CA GLU A 241 36.66 -26.75 -10.82
C GLU A 241 36.97 -27.54 -12.11
N LEU A 242 37.39 -26.80 -13.15
CA LEU A 242 38.57 -27.17 -13.96
C LEU A 242 39.04 -25.99 -14.82
N ASN A 243 40.32 -25.68 -14.66
CA ASN A 243 41.09 -24.78 -15.51
C ASN A 243 40.97 -25.16 -16.99
N THR A 244 40.51 -24.23 -17.83
CA THR A 244 40.96 -24.14 -19.22
C THR A 244 41.21 -22.66 -19.56
N PRO A 245 42.39 -22.32 -20.12
CA PRO A 245 42.68 -20.96 -20.53
C PRO A 245 41.99 -20.71 -21.87
N TYR A 246 41.60 -19.46 -22.13
CA TYR A 246 41.11 -18.96 -23.42
C TYR A 246 39.59 -19.03 -23.65
N SER A 247 38.87 -18.09 -23.03
CA SER A 247 37.58 -17.63 -23.58
C SER A 247 37.79 -16.23 -24.17
N LYS A 248 37.90 -16.16 -25.50
CA LYS A 248 37.78 -14.90 -26.24
C LYS A 248 36.45 -14.26 -25.85
N GLN A 249 36.49 -13.03 -25.33
CA GLN A 249 35.32 -12.18 -25.22
C GLN A 249 34.66 -12.05 -26.61
N PHE A 250 33.62 -12.85 -26.85
CA PHE A 250 32.72 -12.63 -27.97
C PHE A 250 31.90 -11.39 -27.67
N VAL A 251 32.31 -10.25 -28.22
CA VAL A 251 31.43 -9.08 -28.32
C VAL A 251 30.29 -9.48 -29.26
N HIS A 252 29.13 -9.82 -28.71
CA HIS A 252 27.95 -10.15 -29.51
C HIS A 252 27.61 -8.97 -30.44
N SER A 253 27.41 -9.24 -31.73
CA SER A 253 27.00 -8.21 -32.69
C SER A 253 25.69 -7.54 -32.27
N LYS A 254 25.47 -6.27 -32.66
CA LYS A 254 24.24 -5.52 -32.34
C LYS A 254 22.98 -6.32 -32.72
N SER A 255 22.98 -6.99 -33.88
CA SER A 255 21.86 -7.83 -34.33
C SER A 255 21.61 -9.06 -33.45
N SER A 256 22.67 -9.67 -32.89
CA SER A 256 22.53 -10.76 -31.93
C SER A 256 21.92 -10.28 -30.61
N GLN A 257 22.34 -9.12 -30.13
CA GLN A 257 21.79 -8.51 -28.91
C GLN A 257 20.30 -8.16 -29.09
N TYR A 258 19.93 -7.63 -30.27
CA TYR A 258 18.55 -7.30 -30.59
C TYR A 258 17.62 -8.52 -30.68
N ARG A 259 18.08 -9.63 -31.28
CA ARG A 259 17.30 -10.89 -31.28
C ARG A 259 17.02 -11.40 -29.87
N ARG A 260 18.01 -11.29 -28.97
CA ARG A 260 17.86 -11.63 -27.56
C ARG A 260 16.91 -10.68 -26.83
N LEU A 261 16.99 -9.38 -27.13
CA LEU A 261 16.06 -8.39 -26.59
C LEU A 261 14.60 -8.75 -26.91
N LYS A 262 14.30 -9.11 -28.16
CA LYS A 262 12.94 -9.44 -28.61
C LYS A 262 12.31 -10.60 -27.82
N THR A 263 13.11 -11.58 -27.41
CA THR A 263 12.63 -12.74 -26.64
C THR A 263 12.60 -12.48 -25.13
N GLU A 264 13.56 -11.71 -24.60
CA GLU A 264 13.79 -11.57 -23.15
C GLU A 264 13.27 -10.26 -22.54
N TRP A 265 12.80 -9.27 -23.31
CA TRP A 265 12.47 -7.94 -22.79
C TRP A 265 11.47 -7.97 -21.62
N LYS A 266 10.51 -8.91 -21.61
CA LYS A 266 9.53 -9.07 -20.52
C LYS A 266 10.18 -9.42 -19.17
N ASN A 267 11.35 -10.05 -19.20
CA ASN A 267 12.13 -10.39 -18.00
C ASN A 267 13.13 -9.28 -17.61
N ASN A 268 13.34 -8.28 -18.48
CA ASN A 268 14.25 -7.18 -18.23
C ASN A 268 13.58 -6.06 -17.43
N VAL A 269 12.28 -5.85 -17.65
CA VAL A 269 11.56 -4.69 -17.12
C VAL A 269 10.16 -5.03 -16.63
N TYR A 270 9.65 -4.20 -15.72
CA TYR A 270 8.25 -4.21 -15.31
C TYR A 270 7.73 -2.77 -15.16
N LEU A 271 6.41 -2.62 -15.25
CA LEU A 271 5.74 -1.33 -15.13
C LEU A 271 5.28 -1.11 -13.68
N ALA A 272 5.56 0.05 -13.11
CA ALA A 272 5.06 0.47 -11.79
C ALA A 272 4.79 1.98 -11.79
N ARG A 273 4.22 2.58 -10.72
CA ARG A 273 4.19 4.04 -10.66
C ARG A 273 5.58 4.62 -10.50
N SER A 274 5.78 5.70 -11.23
CA SER A 274 6.96 6.54 -11.12
C SER A 274 6.86 7.51 -9.94
N ARG A 275 8.02 7.88 -9.39
CA ARG A 275 8.14 9.02 -8.48
C ARG A 275 8.15 10.37 -9.23
N ILE A 276 8.49 10.35 -10.51
CA ILE A 276 8.58 11.50 -11.41
C ILE A 276 7.19 11.88 -11.91
N GLN A 277 6.56 11.02 -12.73
CA GLN A 277 5.25 11.28 -13.31
C GLN A 277 4.53 9.97 -13.66
N GLY A 278 3.26 9.85 -13.25
CA GLY A 278 2.38 8.77 -13.71
C GLY A 278 2.95 7.37 -13.48
N LEU A 279 3.24 6.67 -14.58
CA LEU A 279 3.87 5.34 -14.58
C LEU A 279 5.33 5.46 -15.03
N GLY A 280 6.16 4.56 -14.51
CA GLY A 280 7.58 4.45 -14.83
C GLY A 280 7.92 3.01 -15.21
N LEU A 281 8.94 2.86 -16.05
CA LEU A 281 9.50 1.55 -16.37
C LEU A 281 10.67 1.24 -15.44
N TYR A 282 10.65 0.07 -14.79
CA TYR A 282 11.63 -0.32 -13.78
C TYR A 282 12.42 -1.56 -14.21
N ALA A 283 13.68 -1.66 -13.76
CA ALA A 283 14.53 -2.81 -14.01
C ALA A 283 14.07 -4.05 -13.19
N ALA A 284 13.69 -5.13 -13.85
CA ALA A 284 13.25 -6.38 -13.18
C ALA A 284 14.42 -7.23 -12.66
N LYS A 285 15.63 -6.97 -13.16
CA LYS A 285 16.90 -7.60 -12.79
C LYS A 285 18.02 -6.57 -12.87
N ASP A 286 19.21 -6.93 -12.40
CA ASP A 286 20.40 -6.11 -12.60
C ASP A 286 20.73 -6.02 -14.10
N LEU A 287 20.86 -4.80 -14.61
CA LEU A 287 21.22 -4.49 -15.99
C LEU A 287 22.63 -3.94 -16.02
N GLU A 288 23.50 -4.57 -16.80
CA GLU A 288 24.87 -4.08 -16.99
C GLU A 288 24.92 -2.89 -17.95
N LYS A 289 26.01 -2.12 -17.91
CA LYS A 289 26.23 -0.98 -18.83
C LYS A 289 26.22 -1.44 -20.30
N HIS A 290 25.65 -0.63 -21.20
CA HIS A 290 25.50 -0.90 -22.63
C HIS A 290 24.63 -2.12 -22.98
N THR A 291 23.66 -2.45 -22.13
CA THR A 291 22.69 -3.51 -22.40
C THR A 291 21.46 -2.91 -23.09
N MET A 292 21.01 -3.51 -24.19
CA MET A 292 19.72 -3.18 -24.80
C MET A 292 18.59 -3.62 -23.86
N VAL A 293 17.75 -2.68 -23.43
CA VAL A 293 16.74 -2.93 -22.38
C VAL A 293 15.36 -3.17 -22.96
N ILE A 294 14.90 -2.28 -23.84
CA ILE A 294 13.59 -2.33 -24.49
C ILE A 294 13.60 -1.52 -25.80
N GLU A 295 12.79 -1.93 -26.77
CA GLU A 295 12.52 -1.20 -28.00
C GLU A 295 11.30 -0.29 -27.85
N TYR A 296 11.40 0.92 -28.39
CA TYR A 296 10.27 1.83 -28.50
C TYR A 296 9.42 1.46 -29.72
N ILE A 297 8.41 0.61 -29.50
CA ILE A 297 7.48 0.17 -30.55
C ILE A 297 6.24 1.06 -30.63
N GLY A 298 5.79 1.32 -31.84
CA GLY A 298 4.57 2.08 -32.16
C GLY A 298 4.30 2.07 -33.66
N THR A 299 3.41 2.94 -34.11
CA THR A 299 3.09 3.12 -35.54
C THR A 299 4.02 4.14 -36.16
N VAL A 300 4.79 3.75 -37.19
CA VAL A 300 5.63 4.69 -37.94
C VAL A 300 4.76 5.57 -38.83
N ILE A 301 4.87 6.88 -38.69
CA ILE A 301 4.12 7.89 -39.42
C ILE A 301 5.04 8.99 -39.96
N ARG A 302 4.58 9.73 -40.98
CA ARG A 302 5.29 10.90 -41.49
C ARG A 302 5.04 12.13 -40.62
N ASN A 303 5.93 13.11 -40.66
CA ASN A 303 5.84 14.34 -39.87
C ASN A 303 4.51 15.10 -40.04
N GLU A 304 3.96 15.19 -41.26
CA GLU A 304 2.71 15.91 -41.50
C GLU A 304 1.52 15.25 -40.79
N VAL A 305 1.56 13.92 -40.68
CA VAL A 305 0.55 13.13 -39.97
C VAL A 305 0.72 13.28 -38.46
N ALA A 306 1.97 13.34 -37.97
CA ALA A 306 2.29 13.56 -36.56
C ALA A 306 1.71 14.90 -36.06
N ASN A 307 2.00 16.00 -36.76
CA ASN A 307 1.51 17.35 -36.42
C ASN A 307 -0.03 17.42 -36.40
N ARG A 308 -0.71 16.69 -37.31
CA ARG A 308 -2.17 16.61 -37.31
C ARG A 308 -2.69 15.82 -36.10
N ARG A 309 -2.06 14.69 -35.77
CA ARG A 309 -2.46 13.83 -34.65
C ARG A 309 -2.23 14.49 -33.30
N GLU A 310 -1.16 15.23 -33.15
CA GLU A 310 -0.86 16.02 -31.95
C GLU A 310 -2.03 16.93 -31.57
N LYS A 311 -2.48 17.78 -32.50
CA LYS A 311 -3.66 18.66 -32.30
C LYS A 311 -4.93 17.89 -31.93
N ILE A 312 -5.15 16.73 -32.56
CA ILE A 312 -6.30 15.87 -32.25
C ILE A 312 -6.18 15.31 -30.83
N TYR A 313 -4.99 14.83 -30.42
CA TYR A 313 -4.78 14.28 -29.09
C TYR A 313 -4.86 15.35 -28.00
N GLU A 314 -4.35 16.56 -28.24
CA GLU A 314 -4.51 17.71 -27.35
C GLU A 314 -5.98 18.08 -27.15
N SER A 315 -6.76 18.21 -28.24
CA SER A 315 -8.20 18.51 -28.14
C SER A 315 -9.01 17.43 -27.40
N GLN A 316 -8.50 16.19 -27.38
CA GLN A 316 -9.07 15.07 -26.63
C GLN A 316 -8.49 14.92 -25.22
N ASN A 317 -7.59 15.83 -24.82
CA ASN A 317 -6.84 15.80 -23.56
C ASN A 317 -6.14 14.45 -23.32
N ARG A 318 -5.55 13.89 -24.38
CA ARG A 318 -4.83 12.61 -24.39
C ARG A 318 -3.33 12.86 -24.38
N GLY A 319 -2.60 12.08 -23.58
CA GLY A 319 -1.13 12.14 -23.57
C GLY A 319 -0.53 11.79 -24.94
N ILE A 320 0.44 12.59 -25.38
CA ILE A 320 1.14 12.43 -26.65
C ILE A 320 2.37 11.55 -26.41
N TYR A 321 2.47 10.45 -27.15
CA TYR A 321 3.62 9.54 -27.10
C TYR A 321 4.20 9.39 -28.49
N MET A 322 5.04 10.35 -28.88
CA MET A 322 5.68 10.40 -30.19
C MET A 322 7.20 10.49 -30.03
N PHE A 323 7.93 9.71 -30.84
CA PHE A 323 9.39 9.70 -30.85
C PHE A 323 9.89 9.86 -32.28
N ARG A 324 10.65 10.93 -32.54
CA ARG A 324 11.24 11.21 -33.86
C ARG A 324 12.41 10.26 -34.16
N ILE A 325 12.33 9.50 -35.25
CA ILE A 325 13.45 8.66 -35.71
C ILE A 325 14.44 9.52 -36.51
N ASN A 326 13.91 10.29 -37.46
CA ASN A 326 14.65 11.17 -38.36
C ASN A 326 13.74 12.33 -38.80
N ASN A 327 14.20 13.15 -39.74
CA ASN A 327 13.46 14.34 -40.21
C ASN A 327 12.21 14.03 -41.04
N GLU A 328 11.93 12.76 -41.36
CA GLU A 328 10.77 12.37 -42.18
C GLU A 328 9.81 11.43 -41.42
N GLN A 329 10.30 10.70 -40.42
CA GLN A 329 9.59 9.61 -39.75
C GLN A 329 9.54 9.78 -38.22
N VAL A 330 8.36 9.52 -37.67
CA VAL A 330 8.04 9.56 -36.24
C VAL A 330 7.35 8.26 -35.85
N ILE A 331 7.69 7.71 -34.68
CA ILE A 331 6.97 6.57 -34.07
C ILE A 331 5.91 7.12 -33.12
N ASP A 332 4.64 6.83 -33.41
CA ASP A 332 3.50 7.16 -32.55
C ASP A 332 3.05 5.93 -31.75
N ALA A 333 3.19 6.02 -30.42
CA ALA A 333 2.82 4.99 -29.45
C ALA A 333 1.54 5.34 -28.65
N THR A 334 0.80 6.37 -29.09
CA THR A 334 -0.35 6.95 -28.35
C THR A 334 -1.59 6.05 -28.34
N LEU A 335 -1.85 5.36 -29.44
CA LEU A 335 -2.95 4.39 -29.57
C LEU A 335 -2.44 2.95 -29.42
N THR A 336 -1.40 2.60 -30.17
CA THR A 336 -0.82 1.26 -30.24
C THR A 336 0.69 1.38 -30.01
N GLY A 337 1.20 0.76 -28.94
CA GLY A 337 2.61 0.85 -28.59
C GLY A 337 3.01 -0.08 -27.46
N GLY A 338 4.30 -0.08 -27.13
CA GLY A 338 4.88 -0.93 -26.09
C GLY A 338 5.04 -0.23 -24.73
N PRO A 339 5.54 -0.95 -23.71
CA PRO A 339 5.74 -0.38 -22.38
C PRO A 339 6.86 0.67 -22.32
N ALA A 340 7.69 0.76 -23.36
CA ALA A 340 8.73 1.79 -23.49
C ALA A 340 8.20 3.23 -23.46
N ARG A 341 6.92 3.46 -23.76
CA ARG A 341 6.29 4.79 -23.67
C ARG A 341 6.23 5.37 -22.26
N TYR A 342 6.47 4.54 -21.24
CA TYR A 342 6.48 4.94 -19.83
C TYR A 342 7.89 5.12 -19.26
N VAL A 343 8.92 5.17 -20.10
CA VAL A 343 10.27 5.52 -19.64
C VAL A 343 10.33 7.04 -19.48
N ASN A 344 10.46 7.52 -18.25
CA ASN A 344 10.36 8.95 -17.94
C ASN A 344 11.64 9.73 -18.26
N HIS A 345 11.50 11.06 -18.29
CA HIS A 345 12.62 11.97 -18.42
C HIS A 345 13.41 12.11 -17.10
N SER A 346 14.73 12.21 -17.19
CA SER A 346 15.60 12.67 -16.11
C SER A 346 16.77 13.51 -16.64
N CYS A 347 17.16 14.55 -15.90
CA CYS A 347 18.38 15.32 -16.16
C CYS A 347 19.66 14.58 -15.70
N ALA A 348 19.53 13.51 -14.93
CA ALA A 348 20.60 12.56 -14.63
C ALA A 348 20.16 11.16 -15.09
N PRO A 349 20.10 10.91 -16.41
CA PRO A 349 19.55 9.68 -16.95
C PRO A 349 20.48 8.48 -16.72
N ASN A 350 19.89 7.30 -16.59
CA ASN A 350 20.60 6.02 -16.53
C ASN A 350 20.50 5.21 -17.83
N CYS A 351 19.71 5.69 -18.79
CA CYS A 351 19.57 5.15 -20.13
C CYS A 351 19.79 6.22 -21.21
N VAL A 352 20.08 5.77 -22.42
CA VAL A 352 20.10 6.58 -23.65
C VAL A 352 19.20 5.91 -24.69
N ALA A 353 18.56 6.73 -25.52
CA ALA A 353 17.80 6.24 -26.68
C ALA A 353 18.70 6.33 -27.92
N GLU A 354 18.96 5.20 -28.57
CA GLU A 354 19.76 5.15 -29.80
C GLU A 354 18.90 4.62 -30.96
N VAL A 355 19.06 5.25 -32.13
CA VAL A 355 18.53 4.72 -33.39
C VAL A 355 19.52 3.68 -33.90
N VAL A 356 19.05 2.44 -34.04
CA VAL A 356 19.85 1.32 -34.55
C VAL A 356 19.13 0.69 -35.73
N THR A 357 19.81 0.62 -36.86
CA THR A 357 19.29 0.00 -38.07
C THR A 357 19.42 -1.53 -37.98
N PHE A 358 18.29 -2.22 -38.05
CA PHE A 358 18.22 -3.68 -38.14
C PHE A 358 17.42 -4.07 -39.38
N ASP A 359 17.96 -4.96 -40.22
CA ASP A 359 17.30 -5.45 -41.43
C ASP A 359 16.74 -4.34 -42.35
N LYS A 360 17.47 -3.22 -42.46
CA LYS A 360 17.11 -1.99 -43.21
C LYS A 360 15.95 -1.18 -42.62
N GLU A 361 15.55 -1.46 -41.39
CA GLU A 361 14.60 -0.65 -40.63
C GLU A 361 15.29 0.02 -39.45
N ASP A 362 15.08 1.32 -39.31
CA ASP A 362 15.57 2.08 -38.16
C ASP A 362 14.66 1.83 -36.95
N LYS A 363 15.26 1.38 -35.84
CA LYS A 363 14.56 1.09 -34.59
C LYS A 363 15.14 1.93 -33.47
N ILE A 364 14.27 2.41 -32.58
CA ILE A 364 14.69 3.16 -31.39
C ILE A 364 14.82 2.18 -30.23
N ILE A 365 16.04 2.03 -29.73
CA ILE A 365 16.36 1.12 -28.64
C ILE A 365 16.81 1.92 -27.42
N ILE A 366 16.24 1.59 -26.26
CA ILE A 366 16.68 2.12 -24.99
C ILE A 366 17.82 1.26 -24.46
N ILE A 367 18.99 1.87 -24.26
CA ILE A 367 20.24 1.21 -23.85
C ILE A 367 20.68 1.79 -22.51
N SER A 368 21.17 0.94 -21.60
CA SER A 368 21.68 1.39 -20.30
C SER A 368 23.01 2.15 -20.45
N SER A 369 23.11 3.34 -19.87
CA SER A 369 24.33 4.16 -19.89
C SER A 369 25.28 3.84 -18.73
N ARG A 370 24.80 3.11 -17.72
CA ARG A 370 25.56 2.59 -16.58
C ARG A 370 24.98 1.26 -16.10
N ARG A 371 25.59 0.65 -15.08
CA ARG A 371 24.98 -0.46 -14.35
C ARG A 371 23.73 0.03 -13.60
N ILE A 372 22.62 -0.68 -13.73
CA ILE A 372 21.31 -0.37 -13.14
C ILE A 372 20.90 -1.56 -12.26
N PRO A 373 20.84 -1.40 -10.93
CA PRO A 373 20.36 -2.44 -10.04
C PRO A 373 18.87 -2.70 -10.25
N LYS A 374 18.44 -3.92 -9.91
CA LYS A 374 17.02 -4.30 -9.87
C LYS A 374 16.20 -3.30 -9.04
N GLY A 375 15.05 -2.90 -9.57
CA GLY A 375 14.10 -2.01 -8.91
C GLY A 375 14.37 -0.52 -9.11
N GLU A 376 15.43 -0.14 -9.84
CA GLU A 376 15.65 1.26 -10.22
C GLU A 376 14.78 1.65 -11.43
N GLU A 377 14.32 2.91 -11.46
CA GLU A 377 13.52 3.46 -12.56
C GLU A 377 14.41 3.80 -13.76
N LEU A 378 14.01 3.36 -14.95
CA LEU A 378 14.70 3.66 -16.19
C LEU A 378 14.29 5.05 -16.68
N THR A 379 15.29 5.87 -17.02
CA THR A 379 15.09 7.26 -17.46
C THR A 379 16.10 7.63 -18.55
N TYR A 380 15.69 8.47 -19.49
CA TYR A 380 16.57 9.04 -20.52
C TYR A 380 16.32 10.54 -20.69
N ASP A 381 17.25 11.26 -21.31
CA ASP A 381 17.03 12.66 -21.66
C ASP A 381 16.13 12.74 -22.91
N TYR A 382 15.03 13.48 -22.83
CA TYR A 382 14.06 13.58 -23.92
C TYR A 382 14.56 14.51 -25.03
N GLN A 383 15.50 15.41 -24.71
CA GLN A 383 16.07 16.35 -25.68
C GLN A 383 14.99 17.11 -26.47
N PHE A 384 14.02 17.70 -25.77
CA PHE A 384 13.05 18.57 -26.44
C PHE A 384 13.78 19.75 -27.10
N ASP A 385 13.31 20.11 -28.29
CA ASP A 385 13.80 21.30 -29.01
C ASP A 385 13.49 22.55 -28.14
N PHE A 386 14.41 23.51 -28.12
CA PHE A 386 14.22 24.78 -27.39
C PHE A 386 13.10 25.58 -28.07
N GLU A 387 11.91 25.60 -27.46
CA GLU A 387 10.82 26.50 -27.87
C GLU A 387 10.80 27.76 -27.00
N ASP A 388 10.21 28.85 -27.53
CA ASP A 388 10.09 30.15 -26.86
C ASP A 388 9.60 30.02 -25.41
N ASP A 389 10.02 30.96 -24.56
CA ASP A 389 9.83 30.97 -23.09
C ASP A 389 8.40 30.73 -22.58
N GLN A 390 7.39 30.80 -23.46
CA GLN A 390 5.97 30.63 -23.16
C GLN A 390 5.52 29.16 -22.99
N HIS A 391 6.29 28.17 -23.46
CA HIS A 391 5.90 26.73 -23.40
C HIS A 391 6.90 25.85 -22.62
N LYS A 392 7.52 26.38 -21.56
CA LYS A 392 8.43 25.58 -20.74
C LYS A 392 7.70 24.52 -19.94
N ILE A 393 8.14 23.26 -20.05
CA ILE A 393 7.52 22.13 -19.34
C ILE A 393 8.35 21.80 -18.09
N PRO A 394 7.80 21.93 -16.87
CA PRO A 394 8.56 21.75 -15.65
C PRO A 394 9.03 20.31 -15.49
N CYS A 395 10.30 20.14 -15.10
CA CYS A 395 10.92 18.86 -14.85
C CYS A 395 10.78 18.46 -13.37
N HIS A 396 10.22 17.27 -13.12
CA HIS A 396 10.00 16.70 -11.79
C HIS A 396 10.93 15.53 -11.47
N CYS A 397 12.06 15.39 -12.17
CA CYS A 397 12.94 14.22 -12.03
C CYS A 397 13.63 14.09 -10.67
N GLY A 398 13.76 15.20 -9.91
CA GLY A 398 14.41 15.19 -8.59
C GLY A 398 15.93 14.99 -8.61
N ALA A 399 16.57 15.01 -9.79
CA ALA A 399 18.02 14.91 -9.91
C ALA A 399 18.74 16.12 -9.27
N TRP A 400 19.91 15.88 -8.69
CA TRP A 400 20.72 16.93 -8.04
C TRP A 400 21.15 18.04 -9.00
N ASN A 401 21.35 17.70 -10.28
CA ASN A 401 21.71 18.59 -11.38
C ASN A 401 20.51 18.91 -12.30
N CYS A 402 19.28 18.88 -11.78
CA CYS A 402 18.08 19.11 -12.58
C CYS A 402 18.04 20.51 -13.20
N ARG A 403 17.85 20.60 -14.52
CA ARG A 403 17.66 21.84 -15.29
C ARG A 403 16.36 22.59 -14.97
N LYS A 404 15.48 22.01 -14.14
CA LYS A 404 14.10 22.46 -13.81
C LYS A 404 13.10 22.44 -14.95
N TRP A 405 13.57 22.32 -16.20
CA TRP A 405 12.75 22.26 -17.40
C TRP A 405 13.18 21.07 -18.26
N MET A 406 12.26 20.53 -19.06
CA MET A 406 12.53 19.42 -19.97
C MET A 406 12.98 19.89 -21.37
N ASN A 407 12.66 21.14 -21.71
CA ASN A 407 13.14 21.90 -22.86
C ASN A 407 14.17 22.96 -22.46
#